data_AF-A0A8C7K054-F1
#
_entry.id   AF-A0A8C7K054-F1
#
_cell.length_a   1.000
_cell.length_b   1.000
_cell.length_c   1.000
_cell.angle_alpha   90.00
_cell.angle_beta   90.00
_cell.angle_gamma   90.00
#
_symmetry.space_group_name_H-M   'P 1'
#
loop_
_entity.id
_entity.type
_entity.pdbx_description
1 polymer ?
#
loop_
_entity_poly.entity_id
_entity_poly.type
_entity_poly.pdbx_seq_one_letter_code
_entity_poly.pdbx_strand_id
1 'polypeptide(L)'
;MSSLYSHPDWSLNKRCDEVIQKLKGPTVDLSKIVEWLKSRKGQNRNFNLTDFWGAFTASYFMKEMNTRCLSEEAHRNSTNPYPIYSAIELEHNQMGCTKAVWFEMTPHESGFSGLGAFVPTSCLGSQFDGGTLREKRKEMDMVLLQGICGSAIADGQRNNAEVVQLIWDLLGVSFSAGIETNGQDSMMLMSGIGREEEEVCNCAPFRVVRCVSELMKYGEDPDPLKTSEVITTLGQLLKGHVSSKGEMLWNMDPESWKRTSLVERKKFIETVSLELILSSDSWAKDWKDQRCTCNDGSKYMKTTRQTVNLSITNFWIFDELWIVRNIFPLVHKWEWGTVYNFFLNITDASVPESMRLKDKIHLVDAGLKINSPYPPVLRTSRKVDLIISLDFSAGDPFEANTHTHGLFLFHSLSIQYD
;
A
#
# COMPACT_ATOMS: atom_id res chain seq x y z
N MET A 1 2.56 1.24 10.52
CA MET A 1 3.74 2.14 10.47
C MET A 1 3.43 3.59 10.90
N SER A 2 2.48 4.29 10.27
CA SER A 2 2.13 5.71 10.58
C SER A 2 2.00 6.03 12.08
N SER A 3 1.28 5.20 12.85
CA SER A 3 1.08 5.36 14.30
C SER A 3 2.35 5.09 15.12
N LEU A 4 3.26 4.25 14.65
CA LEU A 4 4.56 4.00 15.29
C LEU A 4 5.55 5.13 15.04
N TYR A 5 5.35 5.94 14.00
CA TYR A 5 6.19 7.10 13.69
C TYR A 5 5.53 8.43 14.06
N SER A 6 4.38 8.47 14.75
CA SER A 6 3.75 9.76 15.11
C SER A 6 4.38 10.51 16.29
N HIS A 7 5.38 9.94 16.96
CA HIS A 7 6.04 10.45 18.18
C HIS A 7 7.55 10.41 17.94
N PRO A 8 8.29 11.49 18.24
CA PRO A 8 9.70 11.65 17.87
C PRO A 8 10.63 10.63 18.55
N ASP A 9 10.45 10.39 19.85
CA ASP A 9 11.33 9.54 20.65
C ASP A 9 10.70 8.17 20.97
N TRP A 10 10.31 7.43 19.93
CA TRP A 10 9.76 6.10 20.14
C TRP A 10 10.85 5.03 20.18
N SER A 11 10.68 4.09 21.10
CA SER A 11 11.30 2.77 21.04
C SER A 11 10.24 1.76 20.63
N LEU A 12 10.57 0.78 19.78
CA LEU A 12 9.63 -0.27 19.34
C LEU A 12 8.85 -0.86 20.51
N ASN A 13 9.54 -1.28 21.57
CA ASN A 13 8.94 -2.00 22.69
C ASN A 13 7.87 -1.20 23.43
N LYS A 14 8.13 0.07 23.79
CA LYS A 14 7.15 0.91 24.52
C LYS A 14 5.94 1.29 23.68
N ARG A 15 6.16 1.52 22.39
CA ARG A 15 5.12 2.09 21.53
C ARG A 15 4.22 1.04 20.90
N CYS A 16 4.72 -0.18 20.71
CA CYS A 16 3.89 -1.27 20.23
C CYS A 16 2.68 -1.49 21.15
N ASP A 17 2.88 -1.51 22.47
CA ASP A 17 1.77 -1.69 23.42
C ASP A 17 0.73 -0.57 23.33
N GLU A 18 1.17 0.69 23.27
CA GLU A 18 0.28 1.84 23.11
C GLU A 18 -0.52 1.77 21.80
N VAL A 19 0.15 1.42 20.70
CA VAL A 19 -0.51 1.27 19.38
C VAL A 19 -1.48 0.10 19.40
N ILE A 20 -1.12 -1.04 19.99
CA ILE A 20 -1.99 -2.22 20.13
C ILE A 20 -3.24 -1.86 20.94
N GLN A 21 -3.09 -1.17 22.07
CA GLN A 21 -4.22 -0.74 22.89
C GLN A 21 -5.12 0.25 22.13
N LYS A 22 -4.51 1.16 21.37
CA LYS A 22 -5.26 2.09 20.51
C LYS A 22 -6.07 1.38 19.44
N LEU A 23 -5.47 0.40 18.75
CA LEU A 23 -6.13 -0.36 17.69
C LEU A 23 -7.30 -1.21 18.22
N LYS A 24 -7.23 -1.65 19.49
CA LYS A 24 -8.34 -2.31 20.21
C LYS A 24 -9.42 -1.35 20.70
N GLY A 25 -9.15 -0.05 20.67
CA GLY A 25 -10.04 1.00 21.13
C GLY A 25 -11.18 1.34 20.15
N PRO A 26 -12.07 2.26 20.55
CA PRO A 26 -13.16 2.73 19.71
C PRO A 26 -12.65 3.49 18.49
N THR A 27 -13.49 3.59 17.45
CA THR A 27 -13.24 4.45 16.30
C THR A 27 -13.18 5.92 16.71
N VAL A 28 -12.56 6.74 15.87
CA VAL A 28 -12.54 8.19 16.07
C VAL A 28 -13.96 8.75 16.00
N ASP A 29 -14.25 9.73 16.85
CA ASP A 29 -15.53 10.46 16.87
C ASP A 29 -15.86 11.05 15.49
N LEU A 30 -17.11 10.86 15.05
CA LEU A 30 -17.59 11.32 13.75
C LEU A 30 -17.38 12.82 13.53
N SER A 31 -17.56 13.64 14.57
CA SER A 31 -17.35 15.08 14.50
C SER A 31 -15.92 15.43 14.06
N LYS A 32 -14.90 14.75 14.60
CA LYS A 32 -13.50 14.93 14.23
C LYS A 32 -13.22 14.50 12.78
N ILE A 33 -13.86 13.42 12.33
CA ILE A 33 -13.75 12.94 10.95
C ILE A 33 -14.32 14.01 10.00
N VAL A 34 -15.51 14.52 10.31
CA VAL A 34 -16.19 15.53 9.47
C VAL A 34 -15.49 16.87 9.52
N GLU A 35 -14.95 17.30 10.67
CA GLU A 35 -14.11 18.48 10.79
C GLU A 35 -12.87 18.40 9.87
N TRP A 36 -12.20 17.24 9.85
CA TRP A 36 -11.06 17.03 8.95
C TRP A 36 -11.50 17.09 7.48
N LEU A 37 -12.58 16.41 7.11
CA LEU A 37 -13.12 16.43 5.74
C LEU A 37 -13.55 17.83 5.29
N LYS A 38 -14.19 18.61 6.18
CA LYS A 38 -14.55 20.03 5.95
C LYS A 38 -13.31 20.88 5.71
N SER A 39 -12.29 20.73 6.56
CA SER A 39 -11.01 21.42 6.45
C SER A 39 -10.31 21.12 5.12
N ARG A 40 -10.28 19.83 4.71
CA ARG A 40 -9.75 19.39 3.42
C ARG A 40 -10.51 19.98 2.24
N LYS A 41 -11.84 19.91 2.26
CA LYS A 41 -12.69 20.49 1.22
C LYS A 41 -12.50 22.00 1.08
N GLY A 42 -12.28 22.71 2.19
CA GLY A 42 -12.01 24.15 2.18
C GLY A 42 -10.63 24.53 1.64
N GLN A 43 -9.62 23.69 1.83
CA GLN A 43 -8.23 23.93 1.42
C GLN A 43 -7.93 23.44 -0.01
N ASN A 44 -8.62 22.41 -0.48
CA ASN A 44 -8.26 21.69 -1.70
C ASN A 44 -9.31 21.87 -2.81
N ARG A 45 -8.86 22.33 -3.99
CA ARG A 45 -9.70 22.37 -5.19
C ARG A 45 -10.03 20.97 -5.76
N ASN A 46 -9.33 19.93 -5.32
CA ASN A 46 -9.47 18.54 -5.80
C ASN A 46 -10.00 17.58 -4.72
N PHE A 47 -11.01 17.98 -3.95
CA PHE A 47 -11.66 17.10 -2.98
C PHE A 47 -12.36 15.93 -3.68
N ASN A 48 -11.97 14.68 -3.38
CA ASN A 48 -12.47 13.48 -4.06
C ASN A 48 -12.54 12.25 -3.11
N LEU A 49 -12.82 11.06 -3.64
CA LEU A 49 -13.00 9.86 -2.81
C LEU A 49 -11.72 9.44 -2.06
N THR A 50 -10.54 9.88 -2.48
CA THR A 50 -9.29 9.68 -1.73
C THR A 50 -9.36 10.33 -0.35
N ASP A 51 -9.97 11.52 -0.24
CA ASP A 51 -10.15 12.18 1.05
C ASP A 51 -11.08 11.34 1.95
N PHE A 52 -12.15 10.77 1.41
CA PHE A 52 -13.02 9.85 2.15
C PHE A 52 -12.27 8.59 2.60
N TRP A 53 -11.54 7.92 1.70
CA TRP A 53 -10.77 6.72 2.04
C TRP A 53 -9.67 7.00 3.06
N GLY A 54 -8.99 8.14 2.97
CA GLY A 54 -8.03 8.55 3.99
C GLY A 54 -8.68 8.71 5.36
N ALA A 55 -9.80 9.43 5.43
CA ALA A 55 -10.56 9.61 6.66
C ALA A 55 -11.09 8.27 7.21
N PHE A 56 -11.68 7.44 6.36
CA PHE A 56 -12.17 6.10 6.71
C PHE A 56 -11.03 5.24 7.26
N THR A 57 -9.93 5.09 6.53
CA THR A 57 -8.80 4.26 6.94
C THR A 57 -8.19 4.74 8.26
N ALA A 58 -7.94 6.04 8.39
CA ALA A 58 -7.36 6.61 9.60
C ALA A 58 -8.29 6.48 10.83
N SER A 59 -9.59 6.73 10.65
CA SER A 59 -10.55 6.67 11.76
C SER A 59 -10.96 5.25 12.14
N TYR A 60 -11.19 4.39 11.14
CA TYR A 60 -11.75 3.06 11.33
C TYR A 60 -10.68 2.02 11.64
N PHE A 61 -9.60 1.95 10.86
CA PHE A 61 -8.53 0.96 11.10
C PHE A 61 -7.50 1.48 12.08
N MET A 62 -7.00 2.68 11.84
CA MET A 62 -5.88 3.22 12.64
C MET A 62 -6.33 3.81 13.97
N LYS A 63 -7.66 3.97 14.15
CA LYS A 63 -8.30 4.56 15.33
C LYS A 63 -7.72 5.93 15.71
N GLU A 64 -7.18 6.66 14.72
CA GLU A 64 -6.45 7.91 14.93
C GLU A 64 -6.39 8.77 13.65
N MET A 65 -6.83 10.03 13.76
CA MET A 65 -6.72 11.02 12.68
C MET A 65 -5.42 11.83 12.84
N ASN A 66 -4.29 11.26 12.42
CA ASN A 66 -3.00 11.94 12.50
C ASN A 66 -2.74 12.83 11.27
N THR A 67 -2.72 14.14 11.46
CA THR A 67 -2.61 15.14 10.38
C THR A 67 -1.20 15.68 10.15
N ARG A 68 -0.18 15.07 10.77
CA ARG A 68 1.21 15.44 10.51
C ARG A 68 1.57 15.18 9.04
N CYS A 69 2.60 15.85 8.57
CA CYS A 69 3.19 15.58 7.26
C CYS A 69 4.26 14.47 7.35
N LEU A 70 4.52 13.76 6.25
CA LEU A 70 5.58 12.75 6.23
C LEU A 70 6.96 13.42 6.25
N SER A 71 7.09 14.60 5.65
CA SER A 71 8.36 15.33 5.62
C SER A 71 8.85 15.81 7.00
N GLU A 72 7.94 15.94 7.98
CA GLU A 72 8.28 16.26 9.37
C GLU A 72 9.15 15.18 10.03
N GLU A 73 9.23 13.98 9.43
CA GLU A 73 10.09 12.91 9.90
C GLU A 73 11.54 13.01 9.43
N ALA A 74 11.85 13.87 8.46
CA ALA A 74 13.19 13.97 7.85
C ALA A 74 14.28 14.39 8.86
N HIS A 75 13.90 15.13 9.90
CA HIS A 75 14.83 15.64 10.92
C HIS A 75 14.93 14.77 12.18
N ARG A 76 14.32 13.57 12.17
CA ARG A 76 14.27 12.73 13.37
C ARG A 76 15.57 11.94 13.57
N ASN A 77 15.86 11.62 14.83
CA ASN A 77 17.05 10.87 15.22
C ASN A 77 17.10 9.50 14.53
N SER A 78 18.30 9.10 14.11
CA SER A 78 18.58 7.88 13.33
C SER A 78 18.46 6.58 14.13
N THR A 79 17.85 6.60 15.31
CA THR A 79 17.72 5.42 16.18
C THR A 79 16.59 4.49 15.74
N ASN A 80 15.67 4.99 14.91
CA ASN A 80 14.56 4.23 14.37
C ASN A 80 14.83 3.80 12.92
N PRO A 81 14.27 2.67 12.47
CA PRO A 81 14.33 2.29 11.06
C PRO A 81 13.84 3.42 10.14
N TYR A 82 14.31 3.45 8.90
CA TYR A 82 13.88 4.47 7.95
C TYR A 82 12.50 4.11 7.37
N PRO A 83 11.46 4.94 7.51
CA PRO A 83 10.12 4.61 7.06
C PRO A 83 9.98 4.79 5.54
N ILE A 84 9.47 3.77 4.87
CA ILE A 84 9.22 3.77 3.43
C ILE A 84 7.77 3.32 3.21
N TYR A 85 6.98 4.20 2.61
CA TYR A 85 5.62 3.91 2.16
C TYR A 85 5.64 3.68 0.65
N SER A 86 4.74 2.82 0.17
CA SER A 86 4.70 2.42 -1.24
C SER A 86 3.28 2.52 -1.79
N ALA A 87 3.19 2.85 -3.06
CA ALA A 87 1.98 2.85 -3.88
C ALA A 87 2.35 2.38 -5.29
N ILE A 88 1.34 2.18 -6.13
CA ILE A 88 1.52 1.95 -7.56
C ILE A 88 0.71 2.94 -8.38
N GLU A 89 1.15 3.19 -9.60
CA GLU A 89 0.36 3.94 -10.59
C GLU A 89 -0.61 3.00 -11.31
N LEU A 90 -1.91 3.27 -11.16
CA LEU A 90 -2.99 2.36 -11.54
C LEU A 90 -3.06 2.12 -13.05
N GLU A 91 -2.96 3.17 -13.86
CA GLU A 91 -3.10 3.03 -15.31
C GLU A 91 -1.90 2.26 -15.90
N HIS A 92 -0.70 2.56 -15.43
CA HIS A 92 0.51 1.87 -15.86
C HIS A 92 0.50 0.41 -15.39
N ASN A 93 -0.08 0.13 -14.23
CA ASN A 93 -0.33 -1.25 -13.79
C ASN A 93 -1.29 -1.99 -14.75
N GLN A 94 -2.40 -1.36 -15.14
CA GLN A 94 -3.38 -1.93 -16.09
C GLN A 94 -2.78 -2.15 -17.48
N MET A 95 -1.87 -1.28 -17.92
CA MET A 95 -1.15 -1.42 -19.19
C MET A 95 -0.01 -2.46 -19.15
N GLY A 96 0.23 -3.10 -18.00
CA GLY A 96 1.35 -4.04 -17.84
C GLY A 96 2.73 -3.36 -17.92
N CYS A 97 2.78 -2.04 -17.70
CA CYS A 97 4.04 -1.34 -17.52
C CYS A 97 4.63 -1.74 -16.16
N THR A 98 5.94 -1.70 -16.06
CA THR A 98 6.69 -2.09 -14.85
C THR A 98 7.59 -0.95 -14.37
N LYS A 99 8.24 -0.27 -15.32
CA LYS A 99 9.18 0.83 -15.06
C LYS A 99 8.55 2.02 -14.32
N ALA A 100 7.32 2.34 -14.67
CA ALA A 100 6.62 3.52 -14.18
C ALA A 100 5.47 3.17 -13.22
N VAL A 101 5.51 1.97 -12.61
CA VAL A 101 4.43 1.51 -11.73
C VAL A 101 4.73 1.78 -10.27
N TRP A 102 5.94 1.49 -9.79
CA TRP A 102 6.26 1.62 -8.37
C TRP A 102 6.48 3.06 -7.95
N PHE A 103 5.66 3.53 -7.02
CA PHE A 103 5.77 4.84 -6.39
C PHE A 103 6.18 4.69 -4.93
N GLU A 104 7.23 5.39 -4.55
CA GLU A 104 7.83 5.36 -3.23
C GLU A 104 7.63 6.71 -2.55
N MET A 105 7.33 6.68 -1.25
CA MET A 105 7.18 7.87 -0.41
C MET A 105 8.00 7.69 0.87
N THR A 106 8.90 8.62 1.11
CA THR A 106 9.77 8.65 2.30
C THR A 106 9.71 10.04 2.95
N PRO A 107 10.28 10.25 4.15
CA PRO A 107 10.35 11.60 4.73
C PRO A 107 11.06 12.63 3.84
N HIS A 108 12.01 12.21 3.01
CA HIS A 108 12.84 13.13 2.23
C HIS A 108 12.31 13.33 0.81
N GLU A 109 11.98 12.22 0.14
CA GLU A 109 11.62 12.21 -1.27
C GLU A 109 10.46 11.27 -1.56
N SER A 110 9.68 11.61 -2.59
CA SER A 110 8.60 10.81 -3.14
C SER A 110 8.73 10.73 -4.66
N GLY A 111 8.54 9.57 -5.27
CA GLY A 111 8.75 9.42 -6.71
C GLY A 111 8.72 7.98 -7.23
N PHE A 112 9.08 7.83 -8.51
CA PHE A 112 9.02 6.56 -9.21
C PHE A 112 10.38 5.86 -9.19
N SER A 113 10.50 4.79 -8.39
CA SER A 113 11.77 4.10 -8.19
C SER A 113 12.34 3.53 -9.49
N GLY A 114 11.50 3.00 -10.39
CA GLY A 114 11.93 2.48 -11.69
C GLY A 114 12.30 3.55 -12.73
N LEU A 115 11.86 4.80 -12.54
CA LEU A 115 12.27 5.93 -13.36
C LEU A 115 13.46 6.70 -12.76
N GLY A 116 13.78 6.46 -11.48
CA GLY A 116 14.83 7.21 -10.78
C GLY A 116 14.49 8.69 -10.59
N ALA A 117 13.20 9.05 -10.63
CA ALA A 117 12.74 10.42 -10.63
C ALA A 117 11.88 10.72 -9.40
N PHE A 118 12.32 11.72 -8.63
CA PHE A 118 11.80 12.04 -7.31
C PHE A 118 11.65 13.55 -7.12
N VAL A 119 10.70 13.92 -6.25
CA VAL A 119 10.54 15.29 -5.73
C VAL A 119 10.67 15.27 -4.21
N PRO A 120 11.01 16.40 -3.56
CA PRO A 120 10.91 16.49 -2.11
C PRO A 120 9.50 16.12 -1.64
N THR A 121 9.36 15.33 -0.59
CA THR A 121 8.04 14.86 -0.11
C THR A 121 7.10 16.01 0.23
N SER A 122 7.64 17.13 0.72
CA SER A 122 6.89 18.36 0.95
C SER A 122 6.34 19.05 -0.30
N CYS A 123 6.75 18.60 -1.49
CA CYS A 123 6.23 19.03 -2.78
C CYS A 123 5.31 18.00 -3.43
N LEU A 124 5.10 16.82 -2.83
CA LEU A 124 4.16 15.82 -3.34
C LEU A 124 2.74 16.40 -3.39
N GLY A 125 2.10 16.30 -4.56
CA GLY A 125 0.79 16.90 -4.81
C GLY A 125 0.81 18.40 -5.17
N SER A 126 1.99 19.00 -5.32
CA SER A 126 2.16 20.34 -5.92
C SER A 126 2.14 20.27 -7.45
N GLN A 127 1.96 21.41 -8.11
CA GLN A 127 1.96 21.46 -9.58
C GLN A 127 3.36 21.71 -10.13
N PHE A 128 3.72 20.96 -11.16
CA PHE A 128 4.98 21.13 -11.89
C PHE A 128 4.70 21.28 -13.38
N ASP A 129 5.68 21.83 -14.09
CA ASP A 129 5.66 21.97 -15.54
C ASP A 129 7.10 21.99 -16.05
N GLY A 130 7.45 21.09 -16.96
CA GLY A 130 8.81 20.96 -17.48
C GLY A 130 9.85 20.67 -16.40
N GLY A 131 9.46 19.94 -15.34
CA GLY A 131 10.31 19.65 -14.17
C GLY A 131 10.49 20.81 -13.19
N THR A 132 9.81 21.95 -13.39
CA THR A 132 9.88 23.12 -12.50
C THR A 132 8.60 23.22 -11.65
N LEU A 133 8.75 23.47 -10.35
CA LEU A 133 7.63 23.71 -9.44
C LEU A 133 6.89 25.00 -9.83
N ARG A 134 5.61 24.88 -10.22
CA ARG A 134 4.75 26.01 -10.61
C ARG A 134 3.94 26.55 -9.45
N GLU A 135 3.29 25.66 -8.69
CA GLU A 135 2.44 26.01 -7.56
C GLU A 135 2.76 25.07 -6.40
N LYS A 136 3.42 25.58 -5.35
CA LYS A 136 3.60 24.83 -4.11
C LYS A 136 2.27 24.73 -3.39
N ARG A 137 1.78 23.51 -3.22
CA ARG A 137 0.57 23.22 -2.45
C ARG A 137 0.94 22.78 -1.05
N LYS A 138 -0.06 22.83 -0.15
CA LYS A 138 0.08 22.23 1.18
C LYS A 138 0.36 20.74 1.02
N GLU A 139 1.38 20.26 1.73
CA GLU A 139 1.76 18.84 1.72
C GLU A 139 0.57 17.97 2.14
N MET A 140 0.54 16.76 1.58
CA MET A 140 -0.37 15.71 1.97
C MET A 140 -0.09 15.28 3.42
N ASP A 141 -1.12 15.23 4.25
CA ASP A 141 -0.98 14.71 5.61
C ASP A 141 -1.00 13.17 5.63
N MET A 142 -0.63 12.60 6.78
CA MET A 142 -0.63 11.15 6.95
C MET A 142 -2.02 10.53 6.81
N VAL A 143 -3.12 11.26 7.04
CA VAL A 143 -4.49 10.74 6.80
C VAL A 143 -4.66 10.41 5.32
N LEU A 144 -4.31 11.34 4.43
CA LEU A 144 -4.38 11.11 2.99
C LEU A 144 -3.38 10.08 2.48
N LEU A 145 -2.15 10.10 2.99
CA LEU A 145 -1.13 9.13 2.59
C LEU A 145 -1.59 7.71 2.94
N GLN A 146 -2.22 7.52 4.11
CA GLN A 146 -2.85 6.24 4.49
C GLN A 146 -4.03 5.88 3.59
N GLY A 147 -4.77 6.87 3.09
CA GLY A 147 -5.83 6.66 2.09
C GLY A 147 -5.31 6.13 0.76
N ILE A 148 -4.13 6.58 0.32
CA ILE A 148 -3.46 6.06 -0.89
C ILE A 148 -2.87 4.68 -0.64
N CYS A 149 -2.09 4.53 0.44
CA CYS A 149 -1.40 3.28 0.74
C CYS A 149 -2.31 2.16 1.25
N GLY A 150 -3.53 2.47 1.71
CA GLY A 150 -4.55 1.51 2.16
C GLY A 150 -5.76 1.47 1.23
N SER A 151 -5.57 1.87 -0.03
CA SER A 151 -6.66 1.98 -1.00
C SER A 151 -7.06 0.66 -1.65
N ALA A 152 -6.52 -0.49 -1.23
CA ALA A 152 -6.90 -1.79 -1.79
C ALA A 152 -8.43 -2.03 -1.68
N ILE A 153 -9.04 -1.48 -0.63
CA ILE A 153 -10.49 -1.50 -0.40
C ILE A 153 -11.27 -0.71 -1.48
N ALA A 154 -10.64 0.30 -2.09
CA ALA A 154 -11.21 1.10 -3.16
C ALA A 154 -11.06 0.46 -4.55
N ASP A 155 -10.04 -0.39 -4.74
CA ASP A 155 -9.75 -1.06 -6.02
C ASP A 155 -10.44 -2.43 -6.18
N GLY A 156 -10.60 -3.18 -5.07
CA GLY A 156 -11.09 -4.56 -5.03
C GLY A 156 -12.57 -4.80 -5.37
N GLN A 157 -13.14 -4.04 -6.31
CA GLN A 157 -14.57 -3.99 -6.66
C GLN A 157 -15.47 -3.51 -5.53
N ARG A 158 -16.10 -2.36 -5.74
CA ARG A 158 -17.31 -1.99 -5.01
C ARG A 158 -18.29 -1.37 -5.98
N ASN A 159 -19.44 -2.02 -6.13
CA ASN A 159 -20.64 -1.32 -6.57
C ASN A 159 -20.85 -0.14 -5.63
N ASN A 160 -21.30 1.01 -6.14
CA ASN A 160 -21.66 2.20 -5.36
C ASN A 160 -22.44 1.86 -4.08
N ALA A 161 -23.26 0.81 -4.11
CA ALA A 161 -24.00 0.28 -2.96
C ALA A 161 -23.12 -0.09 -1.74
N GLU A 162 -21.96 -0.71 -1.94
CA GLU A 162 -21.09 -1.15 -0.84
C GLU A 162 -20.31 0.01 -0.22
N VAL A 163 -19.87 0.99 -1.04
CA VAL A 163 -19.26 2.21 -0.50
C VAL A 163 -20.29 3.03 0.26
N VAL A 164 -21.53 3.10 -0.25
CA VAL A 164 -22.65 3.71 0.47
C VAL A 164 -22.88 3.02 1.80
N GLN A 165 -22.81 1.68 1.85
CA GLN A 165 -22.93 0.94 3.11
C GLN A 165 -21.81 1.28 4.09
N LEU A 166 -20.55 1.32 3.65
CA LEU A 166 -19.44 1.73 4.51
C LEU A 166 -19.58 3.16 5.04
N ILE A 167 -20.11 4.08 4.22
CA ILE A 167 -20.39 5.44 4.67
C ILE A 167 -21.43 5.40 5.80
N TRP A 168 -22.49 4.58 5.66
CA TRP A 168 -23.49 4.42 6.73
C TRP A 168 -22.93 3.77 8.00
N ASP A 169 -22.07 2.76 7.85
CA ASP A 169 -21.40 2.11 8.97
C ASP A 169 -20.49 3.11 9.73
N LEU A 170 -19.78 3.97 9.00
CA LEU A 170 -18.98 5.05 9.59
C LEU A 170 -19.83 6.08 10.35
N LEU A 171 -21.06 6.32 9.89
CA LEU A 171 -22.03 7.20 10.54
C LEU A 171 -22.69 6.56 11.78
N GLY A 172 -22.40 5.29 12.08
CA GLY A 172 -23.08 4.56 13.15
C GLY A 172 -24.58 4.34 12.86
N VAL A 173 -24.99 4.45 11.60
CA VAL A 173 -26.38 4.26 11.16
C VAL A 173 -26.49 2.84 10.59
N SER A 174 -26.99 1.91 11.39
CA SER A 174 -27.28 0.55 10.93
C SER A 174 -28.44 0.56 9.93
N PHE A 175 -28.17 0.31 8.66
CA PHE A 175 -29.23 -0.03 7.69
C PHE A 175 -29.57 -1.51 7.87
N SER A 176 -30.47 -1.82 8.79
CA SER A 176 -30.93 -3.20 8.96
C SER A 176 -31.84 -3.58 7.79
N ALA A 177 -31.26 -4.16 6.74
CA ALA A 177 -31.96 -5.17 5.95
C ALA A 177 -32.15 -6.43 6.84
N GLY A 178 -32.93 -6.30 7.92
CA GLY A 178 -33.31 -7.39 8.82
C GLY A 178 -32.17 -8.18 9.46
N ILE A 179 -31.28 -7.54 10.23
CA ILE A 179 -30.43 -8.23 11.20
C ILE A 179 -30.57 -7.53 12.56
N GLU A 180 -31.09 -8.24 13.56
CA GLU A 180 -31.04 -7.81 14.96
C GLU A 180 -29.60 -7.93 15.47
N THR A 181 -29.08 -6.88 16.09
CA THR A 181 -27.83 -6.97 16.86
C THR A 181 -28.10 -6.53 18.29
N ASN A 182 -28.07 -7.47 19.22
CA ASN A 182 -27.96 -7.14 20.64
C ASN A 182 -26.59 -6.52 20.90
N GLY A 183 -26.58 -5.44 21.68
CA GLY A 183 -25.38 -4.70 22.04
C GLY A 183 -24.41 -5.55 22.85
N GLN A 184 -23.46 -6.15 22.16
CA GLN A 184 -22.10 -6.45 22.59
C GLN A 184 -21.38 -7.04 21.37
N ASP A 185 -20.15 -6.57 21.18
CA ASP A 185 -19.17 -7.03 20.21
C ASP A 185 -19.36 -6.59 18.76
N SER A 186 -18.59 -5.55 18.45
CA SER A 186 -18.11 -5.07 17.13
C SER A 186 -17.35 -6.16 16.32
N MET A 187 -17.60 -7.44 16.60
CA MET A 187 -16.85 -8.63 16.21
C MET A 187 -17.72 -9.69 15.53
N MET A 188 -19.00 -9.41 15.26
CA MET A 188 -19.94 -10.37 14.65
C MET A 188 -20.17 -10.20 13.14
N LEU A 189 -19.53 -9.24 12.46
CA LEU A 189 -19.64 -9.17 11.00
C LEU A 189 -18.74 -10.19 10.27
N MET A 190 -17.90 -10.96 10.99
CA MET A 190 -16.73 -11.65 10.44
C MET A 190 -16.51 -13.11 10.91
N SER A 191 -17.39 -13.71 11.70
CA SER A 191 -17.14 -15.04 12.29
C SER A 191 -17.90 -16.16 11.56
N GLY A 192 -17.25 -16.79 10.58
CA GLY A 192 -17.82 -17.99 9.99
C GLY A 192 -16.93 -18.67 8.97
N ILE A 193 -15.71 -19.08 9.33
CA ILE A 193 -15.01 -20.23 8.74
C ILE A 193 -13.99 -20.73 9.78
N GLY A 194 -13.92 -22.05 9.95
CA GLY A 194 -13.10 -22.73 10.95
C GLY A 194 -11.60 -22.67 10.66
N ARG A 195 -10.82 -22.91 11.72
CA ARG A 195 -9.36 -23.00 11.71
C ARG A 195 -8.91 -24.26 10.98
N GLU A 196 -8.12 -24.12 9.94
CA GLU A 196 -7.18 -25.15 9.47
C GLU A 196 -5.75 -24.59 9.61
N GLU A 197 -4.80 -25.47 9.92
CA GLU A 197 -3.40 -25.14 10.20
C GLU A 197 -2.72 -24.47 8.98
N GLU A 198 -2.02 -23.36 9.22
CA GLU A 198 -1.41 -22.47 8.22
C GLU A 198 -0.20 -23.13 7.49
N GLU A 199 -0.21 -23.09 6.15
CA GLU A 199 0.84 -23.64 5.27
C GLU A 199 1.61 -22.49 4.59
N VAL A 200 2.92 -22.36 4.88
CA VAL A 200 3.79 -21.29 4.35
C VAL A 200 3.77 -21.26 2.82
N CYS A 201 3.35 -20.13 2.23
CA CYS A 201 3.27 -19.95 0.78
C CYS A 201 4.66 -20.02 0.11
N ASN A 202 4.82 -20.92 -0.87
CA ASN A 202 6.07 -21.13 -1.62
C ASN A 202 6.06 -20.49 -3.03
N CYS A 203 5.27 -19.44 -3.25
CA CYS A 203 5.13 -18.83 -4.59
C CYS A 203 6.43 -18.17 -5.09
N ALA A 204 6.59 -18.09 -6.41
CA ALA A 204 7.81 -17.56 -7.04
C ALA A 204 8.14 -16.10 -6.64
N PRO A 205 7.18 -15.15 -6.58
CA PRO A 205 7.40 -13.78 -6.11
C PRO A 205 8.07 -13.69 -4.74
N PHE A 206 7.54 -14.45 -3.79
CA PHE A 206 8.01 -14.48 -2.42
C PHE A 206 9.45 -15.00 -2.35
N ARG A 207 9.73 -16.12 -3.02
CA ARG A 207 11.06 -16.73 -3.01
C ARG A 207 12.10 -15.84 -3.68
N VAL A 208 11.76 -15.12 -4.77
CA VAL A 208 12.65 -14.16 -5.43
C VAL A 208 13.01 -13.02 -4.48
N VAL A 209 11.99 -12.38 -3.90
CA VAL A 209 12.16 -11.27 -2.94
C VAL A 209 13.03 -11.68 -1.75
N ARG A 210 12.74 -12.82 -1.13
CA ARG A 210 13.49 -13.35 0.00
C ARG A 210 14.97 -13.54 -0.34
N CYS A 211 15.25 -14.20 -1.45
CA CYS A 211 16.62 -14.50 -1.84
C CYS A 211 17.42 -13.23 -2.16
N VAL A 212 16.81 -12.22 -2.78
CA VAL A 212 17.49 -10.93 -3.06
C VAL A 212 17.80 -10.19 -1.76
N SER A 213 16.85 -10.18 -0.81
CA SER A 213 17.07 -9.65 0.55
C SER A 213 18.28 -10.29 1.22
N GLU A 214 18.40 -11.61 1.11
CA GLU A 214 19.52 -12.36 1.67
C GLU A 214 20.83 -11.99 0.96
N LEU A 215 20.85 -11.89 -0.38
CA LEU A 215 22.06 -11.47 -1.11
C LEU A 215 22.50 -10.04 -0.78
N MET A 216 21.57 -9.12 -0.54
CA MET A 216 21.91 -7.76 -0.09
C MET A 216 22.67 -7.80 1.24
N LYS A 217 22.27 -8.68 2.16
CA LYS A 217 22.95 -8.88 3.46
C LYS A 217 24.29 -9.62 3.31
N TYR A 218 24.35 -10.61 2.41
CA TYR A 218 25.50 -11.50 2.26
C TYR A 218 26.43 -11.12 1.10
N GLY A 219 26.44 -9.86 0.64
CA GLY A 219 27.37 -9.41 -0.41
C GLY A 219 28.85 -9.66 -0.09
N GLU A 220 29.19 -9.67 1.20
CA GLU A 220 30.52 -9.97 1.76
C GLU A 220 30.80 -11.47 1.91
N ASP A 221 29.80 -12.31 1.64
CA ASP A 221 29.84 -13.77 1.71
C ASP A 221 30.30 -14.34 3.08
N PRO A 222 29.68 -13.94 4.20
CA PRO A 222 30.07 -14.41 5.52
C PRO A 222 29.73 -15.90 5.76
N ASP A 223 28.77 -16.45 5.00
CA ASP A 223 28.39 -17.87 5.01
C ASP A 223 28.30 -18.39 3.56
N PRO A 224 29.39 -18.94 3.00
CA PRO A 224 29.45 -19.40 1.61
C PRO A 224 28.47 -20.51 1.25
N LEU A 225 28.04 -21.32 2.23
CA LEU A 225 27.08 -22.39 1.98
C LEU A 225 25.69 -21.80 1.78
N LYS A 226 25.28 -20.90 2.69
CA LYS A 226 24.00 -20.21 2.59
C LYS A 226 23.95 -19.31 1.35
N THR A 227 25.02 -18.57 1.06
CA THR A 227 25.09 -17.75 -0.16
C THR A 227 24.96 -18.60 -1.42
N SER A 228 25.59 -19.77 -1.47
CA SER A 228 25.48 -20.70 -2.61
C SER A 228 24.05 -21.21 -2.81
N GLU A 229 23.33 -21.53 -1.74
CA GLU A 229 21.93 -21.94 -1.79
C GLU A 229 21.03 -20.83 -2.34
N VAL A 230 21.22 -19.60 -1.86
CA VAL A 230 20.45 -18.43 -2.28
C VAL A 230 20.69 -18.12 -3.77
N ILE A 231 21.94 -18.13 -4.22
CA ILE A 231 22.32 -17.94 -5.63
C ILE A 231 21.68 -19.00 -6.53
N THR A 232 21.74 -20.26 -6.10
CA THR A 232 21.18 -21.39 -6.86
C THR A 232 19.66 -21.27 -6.96
N THR A 233 19.01 -20.92 -5.85
CA THR A 233 17.55 -20.74 -5.80
C THR A 233 17.10 -19.59 -6.69
N LEU A 234 17.78 -18.44 -6.66
CA LEU A 234 17.49 -17.33 -7.58
C LEU A 234 17.71 -17.70 -9.03
N GLY A 235 18.79 -18.41 -9.34
CA GLY A 235 19.04 -18.86 -10.71
C GLY A 235 17.97 -19.79 -11.25
N GLN A 236 17.34 -20.60 -10.40
CA GLN A 236 16.19 -21.42 -10.77
C GLN A 236 14.92 -20.58 -10.97
N LEU A 237 14.63 -19.67 -10.04
CA LEU A 237 13.42 -18.83 -10.07
C LEU A 237 13.44 -17.82 -11.23
N LEU A 238 14.61 -17.28 -11.56
CA LEU A 238 14.81 -16.31 -12.62
C LEU A 238 15.28 -16.96 -13.93
N LYS A 239 15.19 -18.29 -14.03
CA LYS A 239 15.65 -19.02 -15.22
C LYS A 239 14.84 -18.60 -16.45
N GLY A 240 15.54 -18.14 -17.48
CA GLY A 240 14.93 -17.68 -18.73
C GLY A 240 14.27 -16.31 -18.65
N HIS A 241 14.32 -15.64 -17.49
CA HIS A 241 13.95 -14.24 -17.39
C HIS A 241 15.03 -13.35 -17.99
N VAL A 242 14.60 -12.43 -18.84
CA VAL A 242 15.45 -11.41 -19.46
C VAL A 242 15.18 -10.07 -18.81
N SER A 243 16.25 -9.30 -18.62
CA SER A 243 16.21 -7.90 -18.22
C SER A 243 15.49 -7.04 -19.26
N SER A 244 15.20 -5.80 -18.90
CA SER A 244 14.69 -4.75 -19.79
C SER A 244 15.56 -4.53 -21.05
N LYS A 245 16.81 -5.00 -21.04
CA LYS A 245 17.76 -4.92 -22.16
C LYS A 245 17.85 -6.19 -23.00
N GLY A 246 17.06 -7.22 -22.69
CA GLY A 246 17.10 -8.51 -23.39
C GLY A 246 18.25 -9.42 -22.98
N GLU A 247 19.05 -9.03 -21.99
CA GLU A 247 20.11 -9.87 -21.40
C GLU A 247 19.52 -10.78 -20.31
N MET A 248 20.15 -11.93 -20.05
CA MET A 248 19.75 -12.80 -18.93
C MET A 248 19.76 -12.01 -17.61
N LEU A 249 18.59 -11.93 -16.96
CA LEU A 249 18.43 -11.21 -15.69
C LEU A 249 19.34 -11.81 -14.60
N TRP A 250 19.52 -13.12 -14.64
CA TRP A 250 20.38 -13.85 -13.72
C TRP A 250 21.40 -14.69 -14.48
N ASN A 251 22.69 -14.40 -14.27
CA ASN A 251 23.81 -15.13 -14.86
C ASN A 251 24.91 -15.45 -13.82
N MET A 252 24.60 -15.34 -12.53
CA MET A 252 25.54 -15.56 -11.45
C MET A 252 25.41 -16.98 -10.89
N ASP A 253 26.52 -17.71 -10.88
CA ASP A 253 26.65 -19.00 -10.20
C ASP A 253 27.55 -18.91 -8.96
N PRO A 254 27.50 -19.88 -8.03
CA PRO A 254 28.27 -19.81 -6.79
C PRO A 254 29.79 -19.69 -6.99
N GLU A 255 30.35 -20.28 -8.04
CA GLU A 255 31.79 -20.21 -8.32
C GLU A 255 32.19 -18.87 -8.93
N SER A 256 31.35 -18.32 -9.80
CA SER A 256 31.51 -16.96 -10.32
C SER A 256 31.38 -15.91 -9.22
N TRP A 257 30.45 -16.09 -8.28
CA TRP A 257 30.30 -15.21 -7.12
C TRP A 257 31.58 -15.13 -6.30
N LYS A 258 32.17 -16.27 -5.92
CA LYS A 258 33.42 -16.35 -5.15
C LYS A 258 34.58 -15.57 -5.79
N ARG A 259 34.69 -15.59 -7.11
CA ARG A 259 35.75 -14.89 -7.87
C ARG A 259 35.48 -13.40 -8.11
N THR A 260 34.24 -12.95 -7.93
CA THR A 260 33.82 -11.57 -8.19
C THR A 260 34.14 -10.67 -6.99
N SER A 261 34.64 -9.46 -7.23
CA SER A 261 34.96 -8.53 -6.14
C SER A 261 33.69 -8.02 -5.43
N LEU A 262 33.81 -7.56 -4.18
CA LEU A 262 32.68 -7.00 -3.43
C LEU A 262 31.98 -5.83 -4.16
N VAL A 263 32.74 -4.98 -4.84
CA VAL A 263 32.21 -3.84 -5.61
C VAL A 263 31.36 -4.32 -6.78
N GLU A 264 31.85 -5.31 -7.51
CA GLU A 264 31.13 -5.92 -8.64
C GLU A 264 29.90 -6.70 -8.17
N ARG A 265 29.98 -7.42 -7.04
CA ARG A 265 28.81 -8.09 -6.43
C ARG A 265 27.73 -7.08 -6.04
N LYS A 266 28.10 -5.97 -5.37
CA LYS A 266 27.15 -4.91 -5.00
C LYS A 266 26.49 -4.29 -6.23
N LYS A 267 27.26 -4.02 -7.29
CA LYS A 267 26.74 -3.51 -8.57
C LYS A 267 25.84 -4.51 -9.28
N PHE A 268 26.15 -5.80 -9.20
CA PHE A 268 25.32 -6.87 -9.75
C PHE A 268 23.98 -6.95 -9.00
N ILE A 269 24.00 -6.98 -7.66
CA ILE A 269 22.77 -6.96 -6.83
C ILE A 269 21.93 -5.73 -7.15
N GLU A 270 22.55 -4.55 -7.35
CA GLU A 270 21.86 -3.32 -7.74
C GLU A 270 21.16 -3.47 -9.09
N THR A 271 21.87 -4.01 -10.07
CA THR A 271 21.32 -4.27 -11.40
C THR A 271 20.14 -5.23 -11.31
N VAL A 272 20.28 -6.35 -10.60
CA VAL A 272 19.19 -7.32 -10.42
C VAL A 272 18.01 -6.69 -9.66
N SER A 273 18.26 -5.92 -8.60
CA SER A 273 17.22 -5.27 -7.80
C SER A 273 16.41 -4.27 -8.63
N LEU A 274 17.10 -3.44 -9.43
CA LEU A 274 16.45 -2.52 -10.36
C LEU A 274 15.65 -3.29 -11.40
N GLU A 275 16.26 -4.29 -12.05
CA GLU A 275 15.56 -5.06 -13.07
C GLU A 275 14.36 -5.81 -12.51
N LEU A 276 14.40 -6.29 -11.26
CA LEU A 276 13.24 -6.90 -10.61
C LEU A 276 12.09 -5.90 -10.39
N ILE A 277 12.39 -4.65 -10.03
CA ILE A 277 11.40 -3.55 -10.00
C ILE A 277 10.85 -3.33 -11.42
N LEU A 278 11.74 -3.28 -12.41
CA LEU A 278 11.41 -3.07 -13.84
C LEU A 278 10.79 -4.29 -14.53
N SER A 279 10.76 -5.46 -13.91
CA SER A 279 10.23 -6.68 -14.51
C SER A 279 9.26 -7.40 -13.57
N SER A 280 8.64 -6.68 -12.62
CA SER A 280 7.79 -7.27 -11.59
C SER A 280 6.69 -8.16 -12.17
N ASP A 281 6.13 -7.78 -13.31
CA ASP A 281 5.11 -8.56 -14.01
C ASP A 281 5.60 -9.90 -14.57
N SER A 282 6.91 -10.08 -14.77
CA SER A 282 7.46 -11.30 -15.34
C SER A 282 7.59 -12.42 -14.31
N TRP A 283 8.06 -12.10 -13.11
CA TRP A 283 8.23 -13.07 -12.02
C TRP A 283 6.99 -13.15 -11.10
N ALA A 284 6.02 -12.25 -11.25
CA ALA A 284 4.71 -12.31 -10.60
C ALA A 284 3.62 -13.03 -11.43
N LYS A 285 3.99 -13.73 -12.51
CA LYS A 285 3.03 -14.39 -13.42
C LYS A 285 2.22 -15.50 -12.76
N ASP A 286 2.82 -16.31 -11.89
CA ASP A 286 2.12 -17.42 -11.22
C ASP A 286 0.93 -16.93 -10.38
N TRP A 287 1.01 -15.70 -9.85
CA TRP A 287 -0.10 -15.04 -9.15
C TRP A 287 -1.22 -14.56 -10.10
N LYS A 288 -0.88 -14.14 -11.32
CA LYS A 288 -1.85 -13.69 -12.34
C LYS A 288 -2.57 -14.85 -13.04
N ASP A 289 -1.89 -16.00 -13.20
CA ASP A 289 -2.42 -17.20 -13.85
C ASP A 289 -3.16 -18.13 -12.88
N GLN A 290 -2.92 -18.02 -11.56
CA GLN A 290 -3.88 -18.45 -10.54
C GLN A 290 -5.05 -17.45 -10.40
N ARG A 291 -5.67 -17.08 -11.54
CA ARG A 291 -7.13 -16.97 -11.51
C ARG A 291 -7.63 -18.36 -11.17
N CYS A 292 -7.79 -18.64 -9.89
CA CYS A 292 -8.67 -19.70 -9.46
C CYS A 292 -9.90 -19.60 -10.36
N THR A 293 -10.23 -20.71 -11.01
CA THR A 293 -11.55 -20.96 -11.55
C THR A 293 -12.53 -21.05 -10.38
N CYS A 294 -12.63 -20.01 -9.56
CA CYS A 294 -13.79 -19.71 -8.75
C CYS A 294 -14.78 -18.97 -9.65
N ASN A 295 -15.16 -19.60 -10.76
CA ASN A 295 -16.47 -19.38 -11.33
C ASN A 295 -17.47 -20.02 -10.35
N ASP A 296 -17.70 -19.34 -9.23
CA ASP A 296 -18.99 -19.37 -8.57
C ASP A 296 -19.41 -17.94 -8.19
N GLY A 297 -19.43 -17.08 -9.21
CA GLY A 297 -20.13 -15.80 -9.16
C GLY A 297 -21.66 -15.93 -9.12
N SER A 298 -22.19 -17.10 -8.72
CA SER A 298 -23.63 -17.38 -8.70
C SER A 298 -24.24 -17.49 -7.30
N LYS A 299 -23.46 -17.23 -6.23
CA LYS A 299 -23.90 -17.51 -4.87
C LYS A 299 -23.94 -16.35 -3.88
N TYR A 300 -24.17 -15.11 -4.31
CA TYR A 300 -24.59 -14.06 -3.36
C TYR A 300 -25.72 -13.17 -3.91
N MET A 301 -26.89 -13.32 -3.28
CA MET A 301 -28.10 -12.48 -3.23
C MET A 301 -28.87 -12.13 -4.51
N LYS A 302 -29.99 -12.86 -4.72
CA LYS A 302 -31.15 -12.37 -5.49
C LYS A 302 -31.76 -11.16 -4.78
N THR A 303 -31.80 -10.03 -5.46
CA THR A 303 -32.54 -8.84 -5.03
C THR A 303 -34.04 -9.06 -5.22
N THR A 304 -34.80 -9.20 -4.14
CA THR A 304 -36.26 -9.07 -4.18
C THR A 304 -36.62 -7.67 -3.70
N ARG A 305 -37.22 -6.85 -4.57
CA ARG A 305 -37.73 -5.52 -4.23
C ARG A 305 -38.84 -5.64 -3.19
N GLN A 306 -38.69 -5.00 -2.04
CA GLN A 306 -39.81 -4.54 -1.23
C GLN A 306 -39.42 -3.33 -0.36
N THR A 307 -40.33 -2.38 -0.29
CA THR A 307 -40.21 -1.05 0.29
C THR A 307 -40.55 -1.07 1.78
N VAL A 308 -39.71 -0.54 2.67
CA VAL A 308 -40.07 -0.31 4.09
C VAL A 308 -39.41 0.96 4.65
N ASN A 309 -40.15 1.63 5.54
CA ASN A 309 -40.00 2.99 6.06
C ASN A 309 -38.83 3.23 7.03
N LEU A 310 -38.29 4.46 6.97
CA LEU A 310 -37.30 5.04 7.87
C LEU A 310 -37.92 5.48 9.22
N SER A 311 -37.30 5.09 10.33
CA SER A 311 -37.53 5.69 11.65
C SER A 311 -36.26 6.38 12.12
N ILE A 312 -36.24 7.73 12.01
CA ILE A 312 -35.14 8.57 12.50
C ILE A 312 -35.49 9.00 13.92
N THR A 313 -34.85 8.42 14.93
CA THR A 313 -34.95 8.92 16.30
C THR A 313 -33.64 9.57 16.74
N ASN A 314 -33.69 10.91 16.73
CA ASN A 314 -32.93 11.90 17.51
C ASN A 314 -31.46 12.23 17.17
N PHE A 315 -31.33 13.27 16.32
CA PHE A 315 -30.53 14.50 16.47
C PHE A 315 -29.00 14.41 16.67
N TRP A 316 -28.33 14.09 15.55
CA TRP A 316 -27.12 14.78 15.07
C TRP A 316 -27.39 15.03 13.57
N ILE A 317 -27.58 16.29 13.15
CA ILE A 317 -28.13 16.61 11.80
C ILE A 317 -27.07 17.25 10.89
N PHE A 318 -26.03 17.89 11.44
CA PHE A 318 -25.13 18.69 10.60
C PHE A 318 -24.01 17.89 9.95
N ASP A 319 -23.44 16.89 10.63
CA ASP A 319 -22.26 16.18 10.15
C ASP A 319 -22.63 15.04 9.19
N GLU A 320 -23.69 14.31 9.52
CA GLU A 320 -24.34 13.28 8.70
C GLU A 320 -24.86 13.88 7.39
N LEU A 321 -25.60 14.99 7.48
CA LEU A 321 -26.12 15.70 6.31
C LEU A 321 -24.97 16.26 5.47
N TRP A 322 -23.88 16.71 6.11
CA TRP A 322 -22.69 17.15 5.40
C TRP A 322 -22.06 16.00 4.63
N ILE A 323 -21.90 14.82 5.24
CA ILE A 323 -21.37 13.62 4.57
C ILE A 323 -22.25 13.25 3.37
N VAL A 324 -23.57 13.16 3.56
CA VAL A 324 -24.50 12.84 2.46
C VAL A 324 -24.37 13.84 1.31
N ARG A 325 -24.31 15.15 1.61
CA ARG A 325 -24.22 16.19 0.58
C ARG A 325 -22.86 16.24 -0.12
N ASN A 326 -21.78 15.84 0.55
CA ASN A 326 -20.42 16.09 0.06
C ASN A 326 -19.65 14.85 -0.35
N ILE A 327 -20.00 13.67 0.17
CA ILE A 327 -19.30 12.40 -0.10
C ILE A 327 -20.07 11.53 -1.09
N PHE A 328 -21.39 11.42 -0.99
CA PHE A 328 -22.19 10.60 -1.93
C PHE A 328 -22.02 11.01 -3.40
N PRO A 329 -21.95 12.31 -3.76
CA PRO A 329 -21.67 12.69 -5.14
C PRO A 329 -20.29 12.21 -5.63
N LEU A 330 -19.31 12.08 -4.72
CA LEU A 330 -17.99 11.56 -5.05
C LEU A 330 -18.04 10.07 -5.32
N VAL A 331 -18.88 9.31 -4.60
CA VAL A 331 -19.16 7.89 -4.89
C VAL A 331 -19.68 7.73 -6.32
N HIS A 332 -20.58 8.60 -6.76
CA HIS A 332 -21.08 8.53 -8.14
C HIS A 332 -20.02 8.88 -9.18
N LYS A 333 -19.10 9.81 -8.86
CA LYS A 333 -18.00 10.20 -9.76
C LYS A 333 -16.89 9.15 -9.84
N TRP A 334 -16.69 8.41 -8.74
CA TRP A 334 -15.65 7.38 -8.59
C TRP A 334 -14.21 7.84 -8.92
N GLU A 335 -13.88 9.10 -8.63
CA GLU A 335 -12.51 9.60 -8.79
C GLU A 335 -11.76 9.48 -7.46
N TRP A 336 -10.68 8.71 -7.45
CA TRP A 336 -9.79 8.54 -6.30
C TRP A 336 -8.35 8.24 -6.73
N GLY A 337 -7.42 8.26 -5.77
CA GLY A 337 -5.99 8.07 -5.99
C GLY A 337 -5.29 9.20 -6.74
N THR A 338 -5.99 10.32 -7.05
CA THR A 338 -5.42 11.33 -7.94
C THR A 338 -4.48 12.30 -7.23
N VAL A 339 -3.26 12.41 -7.75
CA VAL A 339 -2.21 13.33 -7.29
C VAL A 339 -1.66 14.11 -8.48
N TYR A 340 -1.27 15.37 -8.29
CA TYR A 340 -0.62 16.13 -9.37
C TYR A 340 0.67 15.47 -9.82
N ASN A 341 0.82 15.42 -11.13
CA ASN A 341 1.92 14.76 -11.78
C ASN A 341 3.11 15.70 -11.94
N PHE A 342 4.26 15.33 -11.37
CA PHE A 342 5.47 16.13 -11.49
C PHE A 342 6.20 15.96 -12.84
N PHE A 343 5.75 15.04 -13.70
CA PHE A 343 6.29 14.82 -15.04
C PHE A 343 5.63 15.65 -16.15
N LEU A 344 4.61 16.45 -15.84
CA LEU A 344 3.91 17.24 -16.84
C LEU A 344 4.90 18.08 -17.66
N ASN A 345 4.87 17.92 -18.99
CA ASN A 345 5.73 18.56 -19.98
C ASN A 345 7.24 18.35 -19.78
N ILE A 346 7.68 17.31 -19.06
CA ILE A 346 9.11 16.99 -18.97
C ILE A 346 9.63 16.59 -20.37
N THR A 347 10.87 16.95 -20.71
CA THR A 347 11.45 16.64 -22.03
C THR A 347 12.26 15.34 -22.05
N ASP A 348 12.46 14.71 -20.89
CA ASP A 348 13.21 13.47 -20.76
C ASP A 348 12.46 12.30 -21.44
N ALA A 349 13.09 11.72 -22.46
CA ALA A 349 12.57 10.58 -23.20
C ALA A 349 12.53 9.27 -22.37
N SER A 350 13.21 9.23 -21.22
CA SER A 350 13.19 8.09 -20.30
C SER A 350 11.84 7.93 -19.59
N VAL A 351 11.01 8.99 -19.58
CA VAL A 351 9.67 9.06 -18.99
C VAL A 351 8.61 8.78 -20.07
N PRO A 352 7.66 7.84 -19.83
CA PRO A 352 6.60 7.52 -20.79
C PRO A 352 5.79 8.75 -21.20
N GLU A 353 5.45 8.86 -22.49
CA GLU A 353 4.66 9.98 -23.02
C GLU A 353 3.30 10.13 -22.32
N SER A 354 2.67 9.01 -21.96
CA SER A 354 1.44 8.95 -21.15
C SER A 354 1.56 9.71 -19.83
N MET A 355 2.74 9.73 -19.21
CA MET A 355 3.03 10.50 -18.00
C MET A 355 3.41 11.95 -18.29
N ARG A 356 3.93 12.27 -19.47
CA ARG A 356 4.35 13.65 -19.78
C ARG A 356 3.18 14.55 -20.15
N LEU A 357 2.06 13.96 -20.59
CA LEU A 357 0.89 14.69 -21.08
C LEU A 357 -0.24 14.86 -20.06
N LYS A 358 -0.17 14.16 -18.91
CA LYS A 358 -1.23 14.18 -17.89
C LYS A 358 -0.90 15.12 -16.74
N ASP A 359 -1.89 15.91 -16.32
CA ASP A 359 -1.78 16.81 -15.16
C ASP A 359 -1.79 16.05 -13.82
N LYS A 360 -2.34 14.84 -13.80
CA LYS A 360 -2.46 13.98 -12.63
C LYS A 360 -2.06 12.53 -12.92
N ILE A 361 -1.65 11.83 -11.87
CA ILE A 361 -1.40 10.39 -11.81
C ILE A 361 -2.32 9.73 -10.80
N HIS A 362 -2.55 8.42 -10.92
CA HIS A 362 -3.43 7.64 -10.05
C HIS A 362 -2.61 6.72 -9.15
N LEU A 363 -2.31 7.17 -7.93
CA LEU A 363 -1.59 6.39 -6.93
C LEU A 363 -2.55 5.57 -6.08
N VAL A 364 -2.28 4.27 -5.99
CA VAL A 364 -3.10 3.29 -5.28
C VAL A 364 -2.23 2.31 -4.49
N ASP A 365 -2.85 1.53 -3.61
CA ASP A 365 -2.20 0.54 -2.76
C ASP A 365 -1.29 -0.41 -3.54
N ALA A 366 -0.05 -0.54 -3.08
CA ALA A 366 0.96 -1.41 -3.68
C ALA A 366 0.61 -2.90 -3.61
N GLY A 367 -0.23 -3.30 -2.65
CA GLY A 367 -0.74 -4.67 -2.51
C GLY A 367 -1.48 -5.16 -3.76
N LEU A 368 -2.03 -4.25 -4.56
CA LEU A 368 -2.71 -4.58 -5.83
C LEU A 368 -1.78 -5.12 -6.91
N LYS A 369 -0.46 -4.92 -6.78
CA LYS A 369 0.52 -5.42 -7.75
C LYS A 369 1.03 -6.81 -7.41
N ILE A 370 1.52 -7.00 -6.18
CA ILE A 370 2.17 -8.25 -5.74
C ILE A 370 1.95 -8.54 -4.24
N ASN A 371 0.87 -8.01 -3.65
CA ASN A 371 0.55 -8.15 -2.22
C ASN A 371 1.70 -7.73 -1.27
N SER A 372 2.63 -6.89 -1.71
CA SER A 372 3.79 -6.49 -0.91
C SER A 372 4.39 -5.15 -1.37
N PRO A 373 4.73 -4.24 -0.43
CA PRO A 373 5.37 -2.95 -0.74
C PRO A 373 6.89 -3.06 -0.94
N TYR A 374 7.43 -4.26 -1.16
CA TYR A 374 8.85 -4.58 -1.08
C TYR A 374 9.76 -4.03 -2.20
N PRO A 375 9.35 -3.92 -3.48
CA PRO A 375 10.27 -3.51 -4.54
C PRO A 375 10.90 -2.13 -4.33
N PRO A 376 10.18 -1.10 -3.83
CA PRO A 376 10.79 0.15 -3.42
C PRO A 376 11.91 0.00 -2.39
N VAL A 377 11.87 -1.01 -1.50
CA VAL A 377 12.88 -1.25 -0.44
C VAL A 377 14.22 -1.74 -1.01
N LEU A 378 14.21 -2.39 -2.18
CA LEU A 378 15.37 -3.03 -2.81
C LEU A 378 16.41 -2.08 -3.44
N ARG A 379 16.22 -0.75 -3.35
CA ARG A 379 17.23 0.22 -3.80
C ARG A 379 18.54 -0.01 -3.04
N THR A 380 19.58 -0.49 -3.72
CA THR A 380 20.87 -0.83 -3.09
C THR A 380 21.61 0.36 -2.52
N SER A 381 21.34 1.58 -3.00
CA SER A 381 21.85 2.82 -2.43
C SER A 381 21.55 2.97 -0.93
N ARG A 382 20.51 2.28 -0.42
CA ARG A 382 20.13 2.30 0.99
C ARG A 382 20.99 1.45 1.92
N LYS A 383 21.77 0.49 1.39
CA LYS A 383 22.61 -0.42 2.18
C LYS A 383 21.82 -1.07 3.33
N VAL A 384 20.72 -1.73 3.00
CA VAL A 384 19.75 -2.22 3.98
C VAL A 384 20.27 -3.46 4.72
N ASP A 385 20.41 -3.37 6.04
CA ASP A 385 20.77 -4.51 6.91
C ASP A 385 19.54 -5.25 7.45
N LEU A 386 18.47 -4.51 7.76
CA LEU A 386 17.23 -5.03 8.34
C LEU A 386 16.02 -4.39 7.65
N ILE A 387 15.05 -5.23 7.27
CA ILE A 387 13.75 -4.80 6.77
C ILE A 387 12.71 -5.20 7.80
N ILE A 388 11.93 -4.22 8.24
CA ILE A 388 10.76 -4.45 9.09
C ILE A 388 9.53 -4.14 8.24
N SER A 389 8.82 -5.17 7.82
CA SER A 389 7.53 -5.03 7.15
C SER A 389 6.43 -5.06 8.20
N LEU A 390 5.65 -3.99 8.29
CA LEU A 390 4.49 -3.92 9.16
C LEU A 390 3.26 -4.10 8.29
N ASP A 391 2.87 -5.35 8.16
CA ASP A 391 1.78 -5.71 7.27
C ASP A 391 0.43 -5.67 7.95
N PHE A 392 -0.55 -5.25 7.17
CA PHE A 392 -1.95 -5.21 7.52
C PHE A 392 -2.75 -5.81 6.36
N SER A 393 -2.29 -6.96 5.88
CA SER A 393 -3.04 -7.73 4.89
C SER A 393 -4.01 -8.69 5.58
N ALA A 394 -4.92 -9.27 4.81
CA ALA A 394 -5.86 -10.27 5.31
C ALA A 394 -5.21 -11.67 5.50
N GLY A 395 -3.87 -11.77 5.38
CA GLY A 395 -3.06 -12.97 5.59
C GLY A 395 -1.70 -12.60 6.19
N ASP A 396 -0.74 -13.53 6.22
CA ASP A 396 0.66 -13.16 6.54
C ASP A 396 1.19 -12.22 5.43
N PRO A 397 2.04 -11.20 5.74
CA PRO A 397 2.81 -10.41 4.75
C PRO A 397 3.46 -11.20 3.61
N PHE A 398 3.57 -12.52 3.79
CA PHE A 398 4.21 -13.48 2.93
C PHE A 398 3.30 -14.65 2.52
N GLU A 399 2.03 -14.65 2.91
CA GLU A 399 1.00 -15.56 2.40
C GLU A 399 0.15 -14.85 1.34
N ALA A 400 0.11 -15.47 0.16
CA ALA A 400 -0.66 -14.97 -0.95
C ALA A 400 -2.11 -15.48 -0.80
N ASN A 401 -3.02 -14.62 -0.31
CA ASN A 401 -4.44 -14.97 -0.17
C ASN A 401 -5.03 -15.38 -1.54
N THR A 402 -5.39 -16.64 -1.72
CA THR A 402 -6.14 -17.15 -2.88
C THR A 402 -7.52 -16.49 -3.07
N HIS A 403 -7.91 -15.63 -2.12
CA HIS A 403 -9.20 -14.96 -2.05
C HIS A 403 -9.03 -13.45 -1.78
N THR A 404 -8.44 -12.69 -2.70
CA THR A 404 -8.78 -11.25 -2.77
C THR A 404 -10.21 -11.10 -3.29
N HIS A 405 -11.19 -11.42 -2.42
CA HIS A 405 -12.58 -10.95 -2.31
C HIS A 405 -13.07 -11.46 -0.94
N GLY A 406 -12.62 -10.83 0.15
CA GLY A 406 -12.98 -11.21 1.53
C GLY A 406 -12.03 -10.59 2.53
N LEU A 407 -12.37 -9.40 3.03
CA LEU A 407 -11.50 -8.61 3.91
C LEU A 407 -11.38 -9.23 5.31
N PHE A 408 -10.17 -9.15 5.88
CA PHE A 408 -9.77 -9.14 7.30
C PHE A 408 -9.82 -10.42 8.15
N LEU A 409 -8.69 -10.71 8.83
CA LEU A 409 -8.62 -11.02 10.28
C LEU A 409 -7.18 -10.88 10.82
N PHE A 410 -7.07 -10.40 12.07
CA PHE A 410 -5.82 -10.22 12.82
C PHE A 410 -5.35 -11.54 13.46
N HIS A 411 -4.04 -11.82 13.38
CA HIS A 411 -3.20 -12.23 14.52
C HIS A 411 -1.74 -11.82 14.25
N SER A 412 -1.08 -11.22 15.25
CA SER A 412 0.38 -11.12 15.26
C SER A 412 0.90 -11.57 16.63
N LEU A 413 2.01 -12.30 16.57
CA LEU A 413 3.06 -12.54 17.57
C LEU A 413 3.09 -13.91 18.26
N SER A 414 4.06 -14.70 17.82
CA SER A 414 4.98 -15.43 18.71
C SER A 414 6.42 -15.34 18.15
N ILE A 415 7.22 -14.44 18.72
CA ILE A 415 8.67 -14.60 18.80
C ILE A 415 8.99 -14.67 20.29
N GLN A 416 9.29 -15.87 20.78
CA GLN A 416 9.91 -16.09 22.08
C GLN A 416 11.33 -15.52 22.03
N TYR A 417 11.69 -14.73 23.04
CA TYR A 417 13.07 -14.64 23.48
C TYR A 417 13.25 -15.66 24.60
N ASP A 418 14.38 -16.38 24.53
CA ASP A 418 14.87 -17.48 25.40
C ASP A 418 14.12 -17.77 26.71
#